data_AF-A0A4Q5EPF1-F1
#
_entry.id   AF-A0A4Q5EPF1-F1
#
_cell.length_a   1.000
_cell.length_b   1.000
_cell.length_c   1.000
_cell.angle_alpha   90.00
_cell.angle_beta   90.00
_cell.angle_gamma   90.00
#
_symmetry.space_group_name_H-M   'P 1'
#
loop_
_entity.id
_entity.type
_entity.pdbx_description
1 polymer ?
#
loop_
_entity_poly.entity_id
_entity_poly.type
_entity_poly.pdbx_seq_one_letter_code
_entity_poly.pdbx_strand_id
1 'polypeptide(L)'
;MRQPHPDIPECMTQGEDMQEAYEMAVDALGLALTARENEKEPIPEASALDAVDPEDGTLVIIEFDMAEYRRKNCSRAVKKTLSIPECLNEAAIRENINFSQILQEALMVKLGMNR
;
A
#
# COMPACT_ATOMS: atom_id res chain seq x y z
N MET A 1 22.68 -0.30 -7.69
CA MET A 1 22.49 -0.40 -9.16
C MET A 1 21.03 -0.13 -9.44
N ARG A 2 20.67 0.78 -10.35
CA ARG A 2 19.27 1.18 -10.61
C ARG A 2 18.79 0.49 -11.88
N GLN A 3 18.25 -0.71 -11.77
CA GLN A 3 17.66 -1.49 -12.86
C GLN A 3 16.12 -1.36 -12.79
N PRO A 4 15.41 -1.11 -13.90
CA PRO A 4 13.95 -1.11 -13.91
C PRO A 4 13.40 -2.53 -13.76
N HIS A 5 12.25 -2.67 -13.09
CA HIS A 5 11.54 -3.95 -13.07
C HIS A 5 11.07 -4.30 -14.49
N PRO A 6 11.31 -5.54 -14.99
CA PRO A 6 11.04 -5.91 -16.39
C PRO A 6 9.57 -5.73 -16.79
N ASP A 7 8.65 -6.08 -15.89
CA ASP A 7 7.20 -5.97 -16.17
C ASP A 7 6.60 -4.61 -15.81
N ILE A 8 7.25 -3.85 -14.92
CA ILE A 8 6.72 -2.61 -14.34
C ILE A 8 7.83 -1.55 -14.39
N PRO A 9 8.08 -0.95 -15.57
CA PRO A 9 9.25 -0.09 -15.79
C PRO A 9 9.32 1.12 -14.84
N GLU A 10 8.18 1.59 -14.34
CA GLU A 10 8.09 2.67 -13.34
C GLU A 10 8.58 2.24 -11.94
N CYS A 11 8.69 0.95 -11.67
CA CYS A 11 9.21 0.40 -10.41
C CYS A 11 10.74 0.35 -10.45
N MET A 12 11.38 1.43 -10.00
CA MET A 12 12.83 1.54 -9.89
C MET A 12 13.27 1.81 -8.45
N THR A 13 14.12 0.95 -7.90
CA THR A 13 14.60 1.06 -6.51
C THR A 13 16.10 0.82 -6.41
N GLN A 14 16.63 1.05 -5.21
CA GLN A 14 18.01 0.78 -4.83
C GLN A 14 18.08 0.60 -3.31
N GLY A 15 19.10 -0.09 -2.82
CA GLY A 15 19.47 -0.20 -1.40
C GLY A 15 20.98 -0.23 -1.25
N GLU A 16 21.47 0.01 -0.04
CA GLU A 16 22.89 -0.05 0.31
C GLU A 16 23.39 -1.51 0.40
N ASP A 17 22.51 -2.43 0.77
CA ASP A 17 22.75 -3.87 0.75
C ASP A 17 21.62 -4.66 0.07
N MET A 18 21.80 -5.98 -0.08
CA MET A 18 20.83 -6.86 -0.73
C MET A 18 19.49 -6.93 -0.01
N GLN A 19 19.48 -6.86 1.32
CA GLN A 19 18.26 -6.94 2.11
C GLN A 19 17.47 -5.65 1.94
N GLU A 20 18.11 -4.49 2.12
CA GLU A 20 17.48 -3.19 1.91
C GLU A 20 16.99 -3.04 0.46
N ALA A 21 17.78 -3.47 -0.53
CA ALA A 21 17.37 -3.41 -1.92
C ALA A 21 16.11 -4.26 -2.19
N TYR A 22 16.00 -5.44 -1.56
CA TYR A 22 14.82 -6.30 -1.64
C TYR A 22 13.60 -5.65 -0.96
N GLU A 23 13.76 -5.14 0.27
CA GLU A 23 12.69 -4.46 1.01
C GLU A 23 12.17 -3.24 0.22
N MET A 24 13.08 -2.42 -0.31
CA MET A 24 12.74 -1.26 -1.14
C MET A 24 12.01 -1.68 -2.42
N ALA A 25 12.45 -2.76 -3.08
CA ALA A 25 11.79 -3.29 -4.28
C ALA A 25 10.36 -3.79 -4.00
N VAL A 26 10.13 -4.48 -2.88
CA VAL A 26 8.78 -4.91 -2.45
C VAL A 26 7.87 -3.69 -2.25
N ASP A 27 8.35 -2.66 -1.55
CA ASP A 27 7.54 -1.48 -1.28
C ASP A 27 7.20 -0.70 -2.54
N ALA A 28 8.16 -0.50 -3.44
CA ALA A 28 7.93 0.18 -4.71
C ALA A 28 7.00 -0.61 -5.64
N LEU A 29 7.14 -1.93 -5.67
CA LEU A 29 6.23 -2.80 -6.42
C LEU A 29 4.79 -2.64 -5.91
N GLY A 30 4.60 -2.64 -4.59
CA GLY A 30 3.29 -2.43 -4.00
C GLY A 30 2.68 -1.05 -4.29
N LEU A 31 3.50 0.00 -4.32
CA LEU A 31 3.06 1.34 -4.72
C LEU A 31 2.64 1.38 -6.19
N ALA A 32 3.44 0.82 -7.09
CA ALA A 32 3.15 0.80 -8.52
C ALA A 32 1.88 0.02 -8.85
N LEU A 33 1.72 -1.18 -8.28
CA LEU A 33 0.52 -1.99 -8.45
C LEU A 33 -0.74 -1.31 -7.89
N THR A 34 -0.61 -0.62 -6.75
CA THR A 34 -1.72 0.15 -6.16
C THR A 34 -2.11 1.34 -7.04
N ALA A 35 -1.14 2.04 -7.61
CA ALA A 35 -1.40 3.15 -8.53
C ALA A 35 -2.16 2.66 -9.78
N ARG A 36 -1.66 1.60 -10.43
CA ARG A 36 -2.30 0.99 -11.59
C ARG A 36 -3.74 0.56 -11.31
N GLU A 37 -4.00 -0.07 -10.15
CA GLU A 37 -5.36 -0.45 -9.81
C GLU A 37 -6.30 0.77 -9.64
N ASN A 38 -5.83 1.82 -8.95
CA ASN A 38 -6.62 3.03 -8.74
C ASN A 38 -6.94 3.74 -10.07
N GLU A 39 -6.00 3.70 -11.01
CA GLU A 39 -6.13 4.28 -12.35
C GLU A 39 -6.84 3.34 -13.34
N LYS A 40 -7.18 2.11 -12.90
CA LYS A 40 -7.76 1.03 -13.72
C LYS A 40 -6.88 0.64 -14.91
N GLU A 41 -5.57 0.76 -14.74
CA GLU A 41 -4.58 0.29 -15.69
C GLU A 41 -4.37 -1.22 -15.56
N PRO A 42 -4.00 -1.91 -16.66
CA PRO A 42 -3.71 -3.33 -16.61
C PRO A 42 -2.44 -3.61 -15.80
N ILE A 43 -2.54 -4.63 -14.95
CA ILE A 43 -1.38 -5.25 -14.29
C ILE A 43 -0.85 -6.32 -15.25
N PRO A 44 0.43 -6.24 -15.67
CA PRO A 44 1.01 -7.19 -16.61
C PRO A 44 1.20 -8.55 -15.93
N GLU A 45 1.19 -9.62 -16.72
CA GLU A 45 1.63 -10.92 -16.24
C GLU A 45 3.13 -10.89 -15.95
N ALA A 46 3.55 -11.58 -14.89
CA ALA A 46 4.95 -11.66 -14.51
C ALA A 46 5.75 -12.39 -15.59
N SER A 47 6.90 -11.81 -15.97
CA SER A 47 7.83 -12.46 -16.90
C SER A 47 8.35 -13.78 -16.32
N ALA A 48 8.52 -14.77 -17.19
CA ALA A 48 9.18 -16.02 -16.81
C ALA A 48 10.66 -15.78 -16.50
N LEU A 49 11.22 -16.56 -15.57
CA LEU A 49 12.61 -16.42 -15.12
C LEU A 49 13.64 -16.53 -16.24
N ASP A 50 13.39 -17.41 -17.20
CA ASP A 50 14.24 -17.67 -18.36
C ASP A 50 14.08 -16.61 -19.47
N ALA A 51 13.08 -15.74 -19.37
CA ALA A 51 12.86 -14.63 -20.29
C ALA A 51 13.57 -13.33 -19.86
N VAL A 52 14.15 -13.29 -18.65
CA VAL A 52 14.82 -12.11 -18.10
C VAL A 52 16.32 -12.35 -18.03
N ASP A 53 17.09 -11.56 -18.77
CA ASP A 53 18.55 -11.55 -18.71
C ASP A 53 19.02 -10.54 -17.64
N PRO A 54 19.65 -10.99 -16.53
CA PRO A 54 20.16 -10.09 -15.51
C PRO A 54 21.45 -9.36 -15.93
N GLU A 55 21.99 -9.62 -17.12
CA GLU A 55 23.30 -9.15 -17.57
C GLU A 55 24.40 -9.51 -16.54
N ASP A 56 25.07 -8.51 -15.96
CA ASP A 56 26.08 -8.68 -14.91
C ASP A 56 25.48 -8.73 -13.49
N GLY A 57 24.16 -8.77 -13.37
CA GLY A 57 23.41 -8.70 -12.12
C GLY A 57 22.94 -10.05 -11.57
N THR A 58 22.17 -9.98 -10.48
CA THR A 58 21.49 -11.13 -9.88
C THR A 58 19.99 -10.95 -10.04
N LEU A 59 19.31 -11.96 -10.60
CA LEU A 59 17.85 -11.99 -10.65
C LEU A 59 17.29 -12.49 -9.32
N VAL A 60 16.34 -11.74 -8.76
CA VAL A 60 15.64 -12.08 -7.52
C VAL A 60 14.14 -12.11 -7.77
N ILE A 61 13.49 -13.16 -7.29
CA ILE A 61 12.02 -13.29 -7.35
C ILE A 61 11.44 -12.58 -6.15
N ILE A 62 10.45 -11.71 -6.38
CA ILE A 62 9.67 -11.08 -5.33
C ILE A 62 8.29 -11.71 -5.32
N GLU A 63 7.98 -12.46 -4.27
CA GLU A 63 6.62 -12.90 -4.01
C GLU A 63 5.80 -11.72 -3.48
N PHE A 64 4.67 -11.45 -4.13
CA PHE A 64 3.86 -10.28 -3.81
C PHE A 64 2.37 -10.62 -3.70
N ASP A 65 1.81 -10.41 -2.51
CA ASP A 65 0.37 -10.51 -2.25
C ASP A 65 -0.21 -9.10 -2.05
N MET A 66 -1.03 -8.66 -3.02
CA MET A 66 -1.71 -7.36 -2.96
C MET A 66 -2.66 -7.22 -1.77
N ALA A 67 -3.30 -8.29 -1.32
CA ALA A 67 -4.19 -8.26 -0.16
C ALA A 67 -3.38 -8.13 1.14
N GLU A 68 -2.25 -8.83 1.25
CA GLU A 68 -1.35 -8.68 2.40
C GLU A 68 -0.72 -7.28 2.45
N TYR A 69 -0.22 -6.79 1.32
CA TYR A 69 0.35 -5.45 1.22
C TYR A 69 -0.65 -4.38 1.64
N ARG A 70 -1.90 -4.46 1.17
CA ARG A 70 -2.96 -3.55 1.63
C ARG A 70 -3.23 -3.65 3.11
N ARG A 71 -3.28 -4.85 3.69
CA ARG A 71 -3.51 -4.98 5.15
C ARG A 71 -2.42 -4.28 5.94
N LYS A 72 -1.15 -4.44 5.54
CA LYS A 72 -0.01 -3.76 6.17
C LYS A 72 -0.11 -2.24 5.97
N ASN A 73 -0.46 -1.77 4.77
CA ASN A 73 -0.36 -0.35 4.41
C ASN A 73 -1.64 0.46 4.66
N CYS A 74 -2.82 -0.17 4.78
CA CYS A 74 -4.08 0.45 5.21
C CYS A 74 -4.15 0.72 6.72
N SER A 75 -3.21 0.17 7.51
CA SER A 75 -3.13 0.40 8.97
C SER A 75 -2.66 1.81 9.34
N ARG A 76 -2.10 2.56 8.37
CA ARG A 76 -1.60 3.91 8.60
C ARG A 76 -2.77 4.86 8.85
N ALA A 77 -2.95 5.25 10.11
CA ALA A 77 -3.92 6.26 10.49
C ALA A 77 -3.57 7.62 9.85
N VAL A 78 -4.48 8.13 9.00
CA VAL A 78 -4.35 9.47 8.41
C VAL A 78 -5.20 10.43 9.22
N LYS A 79 -4.58 11.48 9.79
CA LYS A 79 -5.31 12.53 10.53
C LYS A 79 -6.35 13.19 9.62
N LYS A 80 -7.56 13.38 10.15
CA LYS A 80 -8.66 14.09 9.49
C LYS A 80 -9.16 15.19 10.39
N THR A 81 -9.35 16.36 9.81
CA THR A 81 -10.04 17.49 10.44
C THR A 81 -11.50 17.43 10.01
N LEU A 82 -12.42 17.48 10.96
CA LEU A 82 -13.86 17.39 10.72
C LEU A 82 -14.61 18.46 11.52
N SER A 83 -15.83 18.76 11.09
CA SER A 83 -16.72 19.72 11.74
C SER A 83 -18.00 19.01 12.19
N ILE A 84 -18.39 19.20 13.44
CA ILE A 84 -19.61 18.66 14.04
C ILE A 84 -20.31 19.75 14.87
N PRO A 85 -21.62 19.66 15.11
CA PRO A 85 -22.32 20.57 16.02
C PRO A 85 -21.69 20.58 17.42
N GLU A 86 -21.62 21.76 18.05
CA GLU A 86 -21.01 21.94 19.37
C GLU A 86 -21.67 21.05 20.44
N CYS A 87 -23.00 21.01 20.47
CA CYS A 87 -23.74 20.17 21.41
C CYS A 87 -23.42 18.67 21.26
N LEU A 88 -23.09 18.22 20.05
CA LEU A 88 -22.71 16.83 19.79
C LEU A 88 -21.28 16.55 20.28
N ASN A 89 -20.36 17.50 20.08
CA ASN A 89 -19.00 17.41 20.61
C ASN A 89 -19.01 17.32 22.15
N GLU A 90 -19.75 18.20 22.82
CA GLU A 90 -19.86 18.21 24.27
C GLU A 90 -20.45 16.91 24.83
N ALA A 91 -21.52 16.40 24.20
CA ALA A 91 -22.13 15.13 24.58
C ALA A 91 -21.13 13.97 24.43
N ALA A 92 -20.41 13.90 23.31
CA ALA A 92 -19.44 12.85 23.04
C ALA A 92 -18.23 12.89 24.00
N ILE A 93 -17.73 14.09 24.35
CA ILE A 93 -16.66 14.24 25.34
C ILE A 93 -17.12 13.80 26.73
N ARG A 94 -18.34 14.15 27.13
CA ARG A 94 -18.91 13.76 28.43
C ARG A 94 -18.99 12.24 28.59
N GLU A 95 -19.34 11.55 27.52
CA GLU A 95 -19.43 10.09 27.45
C GLU A 95 -18.08 9.41 27.10
N ASN A 96 -16.98 10.18 27.03
CA ASN A 96 -15.63 9.69 26.71
C ASN A 96 -15.55 8.90 25.37
N ILE A 97 -16.26 9.38 24.35
CA ILE A 97 -16.30 8.75 23.02
C ILE A 97 -15.01 9.03 22.24
N ASN A 98 -14.45 7.98 21.63
CA ASN A 98 -13.33 8.11 20.71
C ASN A 98 -13.83 8.44 19.28
N PHE A 99 -13.75 9.71 18.90
CA PHE A 99 -14.17 10.18 17.58
C PHE A 99 -13.47 9.46 16.42
N SER A 100 -12.18 9.17 16.55
CA SER A 100 -11.40 8.50 15.50
C SER A 100 -11.92 7.08 15.28
N GLN A 101 -12.19 6.36 16.36
CA GLN A 101 -12.72 5.00 16.30
C GLN A 101 -14.13 4.99 15.71
N ILE A 102 -15.04 5.84 16.19
CA ILE A 102 -16.41 5.93 15.66
C ILE A 102 -16.41 6.27 14.17
N LEU A 103 -15.55 7.20 13.73
CA LEU A 103 -15.42 7.54 12.32
C LEU A 103 -14.96 6.34 11.50
N GLN A 104 -13.95 5.61 11.97
CA GLN A 104 -13.44 4.40 11.30
C GLN A 104 -14.53 3.33 11.20
N GLU A 105 -15.21 3.02 12.30
CA GLU A 105 -16.30 2.03 12.34
C GLU A 105 -17.44 2.41 11.38
N ALA A 106 -17.88 3.67 11.41
CA ALA A 106 -18.93 4.15 10.52
C ALA A 106 -18.54 4.06 9.04
N LEU A 107 -17.28 4.39 8.70
CA LEU A 107 -16.77 4.28 7.34
C LEU A 107 -16.65 2.81 6.90
N MET A 108 -16.16 1.91 7.76
CA MET A 108 -16.08 0.48 7.46
C MET A 108 -17.46 -0.11 7.16
N VAL A 109 -18.48 0.24 7.95
CA VAL A 109 -19.87 -0.17 7.70
C VAL A 109 -20.38 0.38 6.36
N LYS A 110 -20.15 1.67 6.08
CA LYS A 110 -20.62 2.31 4.83
C LYS A 110 -19.94 1.78 3.58
N LEU A 111 -18.67 1.38 3.68
CA LEU A 111 -17.88 0.87 2.56
C LEU A 111 -17.91 -0.66 2.44
N GLY A 112 -18.60 -1.36 3.34
CA GLY A 112 -18.65 -2.83 3.35
C GLY A 112 -17.31 -3.48 3.70
N MET A 113 -16.47 -2.79 4.48
CA MET A 113 -15.14 -3.26 4.92
C MET A 113 -15.17 -3.97 6.29
N ASN A 114 -16.35 -4.17 6.87
CA ASN A 114 -16.52 -5.01 8.07
C ASN A 114 -16.35 -6.48 7.69
N ARG A 115 -15.16 -7.04 7.91
CA ARG A 115 -14.89 -8.49 7.91
C ARG A 115 -14.27 -8.89 9.23
#